data_AF-A0A7Y2EC87-F1
#
_entry.id   AF-A0A7Y2EC87-F1
#
_cell.length_a   1.000
_cell.length_b   1.000
_cell.length_c   1.000
_cell.angle_alpha   90.00
_cell.angle_beta   90.00
_cell.angle_gamma   90.00
#
_symmetry.space_group_name_H-M   'P 1'
#
loop_
_entity.id
_entity.type
_entity.pdbx_description
1 polymer ?
#
loop_
_entity_poly.entity_id
_entity_poly.type
_entity_poly.pdbx_seq_one_letter_code
_entity_poly.pdbx_strand_id
1 'polypeptide(L)' 'SLGGVESTMERRQIIPGQEHLPPGLLRLSVGCEHVEDLWADLDRALRETG' A
#
# COMPACT_ATOMS: atom_id res chain seq x y z
N SER A 1 9.97 0.42 -4.70
CA SER A 1 10.07 1.13 -5.99
C SER A 1 8.71 1.74 -6.32
N LEU A 2 8.60 2.70 -7.26
CA LEU A 2 7.32 3.32 -7.67
C LEU A 2 7.15 3.25 -9.19
N GLY A 3 5.90 3.31 -9.66
CA GLY A 3 5.57 3.45 -11.09
C GLY A 3 5.75 2.18 -11.92
N GLY A 4 5.69 1.00 -11.29
CA GLY A 4 5.62 -0.27 -11.99
C GLY A 4 4.23 -0.54 -12.56
N VAL A 5 4.12 -1.57 -13.39
CA VAL A 5 2.83 -2.05 -13.93
C VAL A 5 1.97 -2.70 -12.83
N GLU A 6 2.60 -3.27 -11.82
CA GLU A 6 1.93 -3.89 -10.67
C GLU A 6 1.82 -2.90 -9.50
N SER A 7 0.69 -2.95 -8.79
CA SER A 7 0.48 -2.20 -7.56
C SER A 7 1.37 -2.74 -6.45
N THR A 8 1.95 -1.84 -5.66
CA THR A 8 2.82 -2.18 -4.54
C THR A 8 2.51 -1.32 -3.33
N MET A 9 2.63 -1.89 -2.13
CA MET A 9 2.40 -1.19 -0.88
C MET A 9 3.56 -1.43 0.08
N GLU A 10 3.92 -0.39 0.84
CA GLU A 10 5.00 -0.46 1.81
C GLU A 10 4.69 0.37 3.06
N ARG A 11 5.20 -0.07 4.22
CA ARG A 11 5.21 0.72 5.45
C ARG A 11 6.35 1.71 5.36
N ARG A 12 6.08 3.00 5.58
CA ARG A 12 7.14 4.02 5.45
C ARG A 12 8.04 4.07 6.67
N GLN A 13 7.51 3.81 7.86
CA GLN A 13 8.27 3.89 9.11
C GLN A 13 9.47 2.91 9.15
N ILE A 14 9.39 1.75 8.48
CA ILE A 14 10.46 0.74 8.51
C ILE A 14 11.68 1.11 7.65
N ILE A 15 11.60 2.19 6.89
CA ILE A 15 12.68 2.66 6.02
C ILE A 15 13.67 3.46 6.88
N PRO A 16 14.98 3.14 6.85
CA PRO A 16 15.97 3.88 7.61
C PRO A 16 15.90 5.40 7.37
N GLY A 17 15.84 6.17 8.45
CA GLY A 17 15.70 7.63 8.42
C GLY A 17 14.25 8.13 8.32
N GLN A 18 13.26 7.24 8.33
CA GLN A 18 11.83 7.57 8.30
C GLN A 18 11.07 7.09 9.55
N GLU A 19 11.78 6.76 10.63
CA GLU A 19 11.22 6.23 11.88
C GLU A 19 10.26 7.20 12.57
N HIS A 20 10.37 8.50 12.24
CA HIS A 20 9.51 9.58 12.71
C HIS A 20 8.09 9.54 12.12
N LEU A 21 7.84 8.75 11.07
CA LEU A 21 6.52 8.62 10.46
C LEU A 21 5.60 7.72 11.31
N PRO A 22 4.28 7.97 11.31
CA PRO A 22 3.34 7.14 12.06
C PRO A 22 3.41 5.65 11.66
N PRO A 23 3.29 4.70 12.61
CA PRO A 23 3.36 3.27 12.30
C PRO A 23 2.31 2.76 11.31
N GLY A 24 1.13 3.40 11.30
CA GLY A 24 0.05 3.08 10.37
C GLY A 24 0.19 3.70 8.98
N LEU A 25 1.24 4.50 8.71
CA LEU A 25 1.39 5.15 7.42
C LEU A 25 1.89 4.17 6.35
N LEU A 26 1.00 3.86 5.41
CA LEU A 26 1.25 3.06 4.23
C LEU A 26 1.42 3.96 3.00
N ARG A 27 2.33 3.60 2.10
CA ARG A 27 2.43 4.19 0.76
C ARG A 27 2.01 3.15 -0.26
N LEU A 28 1.06 3.51 -1.12
CA LEU A 28 0.60 2.70 -2.24
C LEU A 28 1.12 3.31 -3.55
N SER A 29 1.79 2.50 -4.37
CA SER A 29 2.02 2.78 -5.78
C SER A 29 0.94 2.05 -6.57
N VAL A 30 0.09 2.78 -7.27
CA VAL A 30 -0.98 2.21 -8.10
C VAL A 30 -0.38 1.78 -9.44
N GLY A 31 -0.63 0.53 -9.82
CA GLY A 31 -0.27 -0.07 -11.10
C GLY A 31 -1.34 0.13 -12.17
N CYS A 32 -1.38 -0.81 -13.13
CA CYS A 32 -2.29 -0.79 -14.28
C CYS A 32 -3.29 -1.96 -14.26
N GLU A 33 -3.57 -2.53 -13.10
CA GLU A 33 -4.56 -3.60 -12.94
C GLU A 33 -5.99 -3.11 -13.25
N HIS A 34 -6.92 -4.07 -13.38
CA HIS A 34 -8.32 -3.71 -13.47
C HIS A 34 -8.76 -3.03 -12.16
N VAL A 35 -9.42 -1.88 -12.28
CA VAL A 35 -9.75 -1.02 -11.13
C VAL A 35 -10.58 -1.76 -10.06
N GLU A 36 -11.49 -2.64 -10.49
CA GLU A 36 -12.34 -3.40 -9.58
C GLU A 36 -11.57 -4.46 -8.79
N ASP A 37 -10.52 -5.04 -9.37
CA ASP A 37 -9.69 -6.04 -8.68
C ASP A 37 -8.86 -5.35 -7.59
N LEU A 38 -8.25 -4.20 -7.92
CA LEU A 38 -7.51 -3.39 -6.95
C LEU A 38 -8.40 -2.90 -5.80
N TRP A 39 -9.63 -2.48 -6.11
CA TRP A 39 -10.59 -2.06 -5.10
C TRP A 39 -11.01 -3.21 -4.19
N ALA A 40 -11.34 -4.37 -4.76
CA ALA A 40 -11.73 -5.56 -4.00
C ALA A 40 -10.61 -6.02 -3.06
N ASP A 41 -9.35 -5.98 -3.51
CA ASP A 41 -8.20 -6.34 -2.69
C ASP A 41 -8.00 -5.40 -1.51
N LEU A 42 -8.10 -4.08 -1.73
CA LEU A 42 -7.96 -3.09 -0.67
C LEU A 42 -9.12 -3.17 0.35
N ASP A 43 -10.37 -3.30 -0.12
CA ASP A 43 -11.53 -3.41 0.76
C ASP A 43 -11.46 -4.69 1.63
N ARG A 44 -11.12 -5.83 1.02
CA ARG A 44 -10.89 -7.09 1.76
C ARG A 44 -9.82 -6.90 2.82
N ALA A 45 -8.64 -6.41 2.46
CA ALA A 45 -7.52 -6.27 3.38
C ALA A 45 -7.86 -5.34 4.56
N LEU A 46 -8.54 -4.22 4.31
CA LEU A 46 -8.92 -3.28 5.36
C LEU A 46 -9.98 -3.85 6.31
N ARG A 47 -10.92 -4.66 5.82
CA ARG A 47 -11.94 -5.31 6.65
C ARG A 47 -11.41 -6.48 7.48
N GLU A 48 -10.43 -7.23 6.95
CA GLU A 48 -9.79 -8.35 7.64
C GLU A 48 -8.88 -7.92 8.81
N THR A 49 -8.59 -6.62 8.93
CA THR A 49 -7.70 -6.07 9.97
C THR A 49 -8.42 -5.75 11.30
N GLY A 50 -9.73 -6.04 11.40
CA GLY A 50 -10.53 -5.88 12.62
C GLY A 50 -10.58 -7.13 13.49
#